data_AF-A0AA90TNI5-F1
#
_entry.id   AF-A0AA90TNI5-F1
#
_cell.length_a   1.000
_cell.length_b   1.000
_cell.length_c   1.000
_cell.angle_alpha   90.00
_cell.angle_beta   90.00
_cell.angle_gamma   90.00
#
_symmetry.space_group_name_H-M   'P 1'
#
loop_
_entity.id
_entity.type
_entity.pdbx_description
1 polymer ?
#
loop_
_entity_poly.entity_id
_entity_poly.type
_entity_poly.pdbx_seq_one_letter_code
_entity_poly.pdbx_strand_id
1 'polypeptide(L)'
;MRCFLKGFLGALLMLALAAVIIPQYSDYVARAETGVLLVLLEPVQRAIEADAAKQKSFAGMAKHLALPAKIADKLTVFEVSDAGEIIAKGGRNGQMIILSPSLLDGKITWRCLGAPDHDVPARCRSARP
;
A
#
# COMPACT_ATOMS: atom_id res chain seq x y z
N MET A 1 2.93 49.73 -19.95
CA MET A 1 3.15 48.96 -18.71
C MET A 1 1.96 48.10 -18.27
N ARG A 2 0.69 48.48 -18.54
CA ARG A 2 -0.50 47.69 -18.15
C ARG A 2 -0.58 46.28 -18.76
N CYS A 3 -0.07 46.06 -19.98
CA CYS A 3 -0.06 44.73 -20.61
C CYS A 3 0.95 43.77 -19.94
N PHE A 4 2.13 44.28 -19.57
CA PHE A 4 3.13 43.50 -18.83
C PHE A 4 2.63 43.12 -17.43
N LEU A 5 1.94 44.04 -16.74
CA LEU A 5 1.39 43.77 -15.41
C LEU A 5 0.28 42.69 -15.45
N LYS A 6 -0.58 42.70 -16.47
CA LYS A 6 -1.60 41.66 -16.68
C LYS A 6 -0.98 40.30 -16.99
N GLY A 7 0.09 40.26 -17.80
CA GLY A 7 0.84 39.03 -18.09
C GLY A 7 1.50 38.44 -16.85
N PHE A 8 2.13 39.28 -16.02
CA PHE A 8 2.74 38.86 -14.76
C PHE A 8 1.71 38.32 -13.77
N LEU A 9 0.56 38.99 -13.62
CA LEU A 9 -0.52 38.53 -12.74
C LEU A 9 -1.08 37.17 -13.17
N GLY A 10 -1.25 36.97 -14.48
CA GLY A 10 -1.71 35.69 -15.04
C GLY A 10 -0.72 34.55 -14.80
N ALA A 11 0.57 34.80 -15.01
CA ALA A 11 1.62 33.81 -14.73
C ALA A 11 1.68 33.45 -13.23
N LEU A 12 1.53 34.44 -12.35
CA LEU A 12 1.53 34.23 -10.91
C LEU A 12 0.33 33.40 -10.45
N LEU A 13 -0.84 33.64 -11.03
CA LEU A 13 -2.04 32.83 -10.76
C LEU A 13 -1.86 31.37 -11.20
N MET A 14 -1.29 31.14 -12.38
CA MET A 14 -1.02 29.78 -12.88
C MET A 14 -0.03 29.03 -11.99
N LEU A 15 1.03 29.70 -11.53
CA LEU A 15 1.99 29.11 -10.59
C LEU A 15 1.34 28.77 -9.25
N ALA A 16 0.50 29.66 -8.72
CA ALA A 16 -0.24 29.40 -7.49
C ALA A 16 -1.18 28.19 -7.62
N LEU A 17 -1.88 28.07 -8.76
CA LEU A 17 -2.75 26.93 -9.02
C LEU A 17 -1.96 25.62 -9.15
N ALA A 18 -0.83 25.65 -9.87
CA ALA A 18 0.04 24.48 -10.02
C ALA A 18 0.60 24.00 -8.68
N ALA A 19 0.96 24.93 -7.79
CA ALA A 19 1.45 24.60 -6.45
C ALA A 19 0.43 23.84 -5.59
N VAL A 20 -0.88 24.00 -5.85
CA VAL A 20 -1.95 23.28 -5.15
C VAL A 20 -2.28 21.95 -5.82
N ILE A 21 -2.37 21.92 -7.15
CA ILE A 21 -2.80 20.73 -7.89
C ILE A 21 -1.74 19.63 -7.90
N ILE A 22 -0.45 19.99 -8.03
CA ILE A 22 0.64 19.02 -8.17
C ILE A 22 0.74 18.09 -6.94
N PRO A 23 0.75 18.58 -5.69
CA PRO A 23 0.76 17.70 -4.52
C PRO A 23 -0.45 16.77 -4.46
N GLN A 24 -1.66 17.28 -4.73
CA GLN A 24 -2.88 16.47 -4.70
C GLN A 24 -2.85 15.34 -5.73
N TYR A 25 -2.33 15.62 -6.93
CA TYR A 25 -2.16 14.61 -7.96
C TYR A 25 -1.09 13.57 -7.57
N SER A 26 0.01 14.02 -6.96
CA SER A 26 1.06 13.13 -6.46
C SER A 26 0.51 12.12 -5.45
N ASP A 27 -0.27 12.58 -4.48
CA ASP A 27 -0.92 11.73 -3.46
C ASP A 27 -1.90 10.73 -4.10
N TYR A 28 -2.63 11.15 -5.13
CA TYR A 28 -3.52 10.27 -5.87
C TYR A 28 -2.76 9.15 -6.57
N VAL A 29 -1.67 9.48 -7.27
CA VAL A 29 -0.82 8.49 -7.96
C VAL A 29 -0.20 7.53 -6.95
N ALA A 30 0.34 8.04 -5.85
CA ALA A 30 0.90 7.22 -4.78
C ALA A 30 -0.13 6.23 -4.20
N ARG A 31 -1.38 6.68 -4.01
CA ARG A 31 -2.48 5.79 -3.59
C ARG A 31 -2.84 4.73 -4.63
N ALA A 32 -2.80 5.07 -5.91
CA ALA A 32 -3.03 4.11 -6.98
C ALA A 32 -1.94 3.04 -7.01
N GLU A 33 -0.68 3.42 -6.82
CA GLU A 33 0.45 2.48 -6.70
C GLU A 33 0.26 1.54 -5.51
N THR A 34 -0.16 2.04 -4.35
CA THR A 34 -0.54 1.17 -3.21
C THR A 34 -1.66 0.19 -3.56
N GLY A 35 -2.61 0.59 -4.42
CA GLY A 35 -3.62 -0.32 -4.95
C GLY A 35 -3.01 -1.49 -5.73
N VAL A 36 -2.03 -1.20 -6.59
CA VAL A 36 -1.29 -2.22 -7.36
C VAL A 36 -0.47 -3.12 -6.44
N LEU A 37 0.19 -2.54 -5.43
CA LEU A 37 0.89 -3.28 -4.38
C LEU A 37 -0.03 -4.31 -3.71
N LEU A 38 -1.25 -3.90 -3.32
CA LEU A 38 -2.20 -4.80 -2.66
C LEU A 38 -2.63 -5.95 -3.58
N VAL A 39 -2.90 -5.67 -4.86
CA VAL A 39 -3.22 -6.72 -5.86
C VAL A 39 -2.06 -7.69 -6.04
N LEU A 40 -0.82 -7.19 -6.01
CA LEU A 40 0.38 -8.03 -6.11
C LEU A 40 0.51 -8.99 -4.91
N LEU A 41 0.02 -8.59 -3.73
CA LEU A 41 0.08 -9.40 -2.50
C LEU A 41 -1.08 -10.40 -2.36
N GLU A 42 -2.18 -10.25 -3.10
CA GLU A 42 -3.34 -11.15 -3.03
C GLU A 42 -2.97 -12.64 -3.20
N PRO A 43 -2.09 -13.05 -4.15
CA PRO A 43 -1.69 -14.46 -4.27
C PRO A 43 -1.00 -15.00 -3.00
N VAL A 44 -0.24 -14.15 -2.29
CA VAL A 44 0.42 -14.50 -1.03
C VAL A 44 -0.63 -14.69 0.06
N GLN A 45 -1.62 -13.78 0.15
CA GLN A 45 -2.75 -13.93 1.09
C GLN A 45 -3.51 -15.24 0.84
N ARG A 46 -3.79 -15.59 -0.43
CA ARG A 46 -4.46 -16.85 -0.78
C ARG A 46 -3.64 -18.08 -0.41
N ALA A 47 -2.33 -18.04 -0.60
CA ALA A 47 -1.45 -19.13 -0.21
C ALA A 47 -1.46 -19.33 1.32
N ILE A 48 -1.38 -18.23 2.08
CA ILE A 48 -1.46 -18.26 3.55
C ILE A 48 -2.84 -18.76 4.00
N GLU A 49 -3.93 -18.31 3.39
CA GLU A 49 -5.29 -18.78 3.67
C GLU A 49 -5.43 -20.29 3.47
N ALA A 50 -4.92 -20.79 2.34
CA ALA A 50 -5.00 -22.21 2.00
C ALA A 50 -4.20 -23.09 2.96
N ASP A 51 -3.03 -22.63 3.40
CA ASP A 51 -2.22 -23.36 4.37
C ASP A 51 -2.82 -23.29 5.78
N ALA A 52 -3.33 -22.12 6.17
CA ALA A 52 -3.93 -21.89 7.48
C ALA A 52 -5.21 -22.69 7.66
N ALA A 53 -6.00 -22.85 6.60
CA ALA A 53 -7.19 -23.70 6.61
C ALA A 53 -6.86 -25.17 6.85
N LYS A 54 -5.72 -25.66 6.34
CA LYS A 54 -5.26 -27.05 6.55
C LYS A 54 -4.73 -27.26 7.97
N GLN A 55 -3.93 -26.31 8.45
CA GLN A 55 -3.27 -26.42 9.76
C GLN A 55 -4.13 -25.90 10.93
N LYS A 56 -5.22 -25.20 10.63
CA LYS A 56 -6.05 -24.43 11.60
C LYS A 56 -5.22 -23.44 12.43
N SER A 57 -4.12 -22.95 11.88
CA SER A 57 -3.15 -22.09 12.54
C SER A 57 -2.35 -21.32 11.51
N PHE A 58 -1.82 -20.15 11.90
CA PHE A 58 -0.85 -19.39 11.11
C PHE A 58 0.60 -19.61 11.55
N ALA A 59 0.86 -20.48 12.53
CA ALA A 59 2.20 -20.68 13.07
C ALA A 59 3.13 -21.37 12.06
N GLY A 60 4.32 -20.81 11.85
CA GLY A 60 5.35 -21.35 10.96
C GLY A 60 5.14 -21.04 9.47
N MET A 61 4.26 -20.08 9.15
CA MET A 61 3.91 -19.75 7.76
C MET A 61 5.11 -19.42 6.87
N ALA A 62 6.08 -18.67 7.38
CA ALA A 62 7.26 -18.28 6.61
C ALA A 62 8.06 -19.48 6.08
N LYS A 63 7.98 -20.63 6.74
CA LYS A 63 8.73 -21.86 6.38
C LYS A 63 8.00 -22.71 5.35
N HIS A 64 6.67 -22.63 5.31
CA HIS A 64 5.83 -23.49 4.49
C HIS A 64 5.39 -22.82 3.18
N LEU A 65 5.51 -21.49 3.12
CA LEU A 65 5.11 -20.72 1.94
C LEU A 65 6.19 -20.78 0.86
N ALA A 66 5.89 -21.42 -0.27
CA ALA A 66 6.66 -21.25 -1.49
C ALA A 66 6.36 -19.85 -2.08
N LEU A 67 7.15 -18.86 -1.67
CA LEU A 67 6.96 -17.48 -2.09
C LEU A 67 7.22 -17.34 -3.61
N PRO A 68 6.33 -16.67 -4.36
CA PRO A 68 6.59 -16.40 -5.77
C PRO A 68 7.79 -15.47 -5.90
N ALA A 69 8.91 -15.98 -6.42
CA ALA A 69 10.16 -15.22 -6.59
C ALA A 69 9.95 -13.86 -7.32
N LYS A 70 8.95 -13.78 -8.20
CA LYS A 70 8.62 -12.58 -9.00
C LYS A 70 7.99 -11.42 -8.22
N ILE A 71 7.53 -11.64 -6.98
CA ILE A 71 6.96 -10.56 -6.16
C ILE A 71 8.07 -9.72 -5.54
N ALA A 72 9.20 -10.34 -5.20
CA ALA A 72 10.36 -9.66 -4.61
C ALA A 72 10.96 -8.60 -5.55
N ASP A 73 10.99 -8.84 -6.87
CA ASP A 73 11.61 -7.91 -7.83
C ASP A 73 10.85 -6.57 -7.98
N LYS A 74 9.58 -6.52 -7.56
CA LYS A 74 8.73 -5.32 -7.65
C LYS A 74 8.62 -4.55 -6.34
N LEU A 75 9.18 -5.10 -5.26
CA LEU A 75 9.09 -4.57 -3.91
C LEU A 75 10.49 -4.24 -3.41
N THR A 76 10.61 -3.14 -2.68
CA THR A 76 11.86 -2.80 -1.99
C THR A 76 12.06 -3.68 -0.76
N VAL A 77 10.97 -4.04 -0.09
CA VAL A 77 10.96 -4.98 1.04
C VAL A 77 9.77 -5.92 0.87
N PHE A 78 9.99 -7.20 1.08
CA PHE A 78 8.94 -8.20 1.10
C PHE A 78 9.30 -9.32 2.06
N GLU A 79 8.50 -9.48 3.11
CA GLU A 79 8.70 -10.48 4.14
C GLU A 79 7.35 -11.08 4.55
N VAL A 80 7.37 -12.37 4.90
CA VAL A 80 6.24 -13.04 5.53
C VAL A 80 6.73 -13.56 6.88
N SER A 81 6.02 -13.21 7.96
CA SER A 81 6.35 -13.65 9.30
C SER A 81 5.89 -15.09 9.56
N ASP A 82 6.43 -15.70 10.62
CA ASP A 82 5.96 -17.00 11.09
C ASP A 82 4.50 -16.99 11.56
N ALA A 83 3.88 -15.82 11.76
CA ALA A 83 2.46 -15.68 12.07
C ALA A 83 1.60 -15.39 10.82
N GLY A 84 2.18 -15.45 9.62
CA GLY A 84 1.47 -15.18 8.37
C GLY A 84 1.25 -13.70 8.07
N GLU A 85 1.91 -12.80 8.81
CA GLU A 85 1.86 -11.37 8.50
C GLU A 85 2.71 -11.09 7.26
N ILE A 86 2.16 -10.30 6.33
CA ILE A 86 2.86 -9.89 5.12
C ILE A 86 3.31 -8.45 5.32
N ILE A 87 4.61 -8.22 5.25
CA ILE A 87 5.22 -6.89 5.30
C ILE A 87 5.78 -6.59 3.92
N ALA A 88 5.30 -5.51 3.30
CA ALA A 88 5.74 -5.07 1.99
C ALA A 88 6.07 -3.58 2.00
N LYS A 89 7.11 -3.21 1.27
CA LYS A 89 7.45 -1.83 0.96
C LYS A 89 7.66 -1.67 -0.53
N GLY A 90 7.07 -0.64 -1.12
CA GLY A 90 7.27 -0.33 -2.52
C GLY A 90 6.60 0.99 -2.91
N GLY A 91 6.46 1.22 -4.21
CA GLY A 91 5.89 2.44 -4.77
C GLY A 91 6.79 3.67 -4.58
N ARG A 92 6.38 4.80 -5.17
CA ARG A 92 7.26 5.95 -5.42
C ARG A 92 7.68 6.73 -4.17
N ASN A 93 6.86 6.69 -3.11
CA ASN A 93 7.19 7.33 -1.82
C ASN A 93 7.65 6.32 -0.77
N GLY A 94 7.89 5.06 -1.17
CA GLY A 94 8.28 3.98 -0.26
C GLY A 94 7.15 3.61 0.70
N GLN A 95 5.92 3.52 0.18
CA GLN A 95 4.75 3.12 0.94
C GLN A 95 4.99 1.77 1.61
N MET A 96 4.63 1.69 2.88
CA MET A 96 4.72 0.46 3.67
C MET A 96 3.32 -0.10 3.88
N ILE A 97 3.16 -1.41 3.70
CA ILE A 97 1.92 -2.15 3.90
C ILE A 97 2.20 -3.35 4.79
N ILE A 98 1.35 -3.54 5.79
CA ILE A 98 1.32 -4.69 6.67
C ILE A 98 -0.07 -5.31 6.56
N LEU A 99 -0.13 -6.58 6.15
CA LEU A 99 -1.35 -7.37 6.12
C LEU A 99 -1.24 -8.43 7.22
N SER A 100 -2.11 -8.34 8.22
CA SER A 100 -2.12 -9.27 9.35
C SER A 100 -3.39 -10.12 9.28
N PRO A 101 -3.27 -11.46 9.13
CA PRO A 101 -4.43 -12.34 9.11
C PRO A 101 -4.91 -12.61 10.53
N SER A 102 -6.20 -12.90 10.66
CA SER A 102 -6.79 -13.40 11.89
C SER A 102 -7.83 -14.46 11.58
N LEU A 103 -7.93 -15.48 12.43
CA LEU A 103 -8.90 -16.56 12.32
C LEU A 103 -9.97 -16.35 13.39
N LEU A 104 -11.17 -15.97 12.97
CA LEU A 104 -12.33 -15.76 13.84
C LEU A 104 -13.45 -16.67 13.36
N ASP A 105 -13.94 -17.56 14.22
CA ASP A 105 -15.04 -18.49 13.92
C ASP A 105 -14.82 -19.32 12.62
N GLY A 106 -13.58 -19.74 12.39
CA GLY A 106 -13.20 -20.49 11.19
C GLY A 106 -13.15 -19.67 9.90
N LYS A 107 -13.37 -18.35 9.97
CA LYS A 107 -13.18 -17.42 8.86
C LYS A 107 -11.87 -16.66 9.01
N ILE A 108 -11.10 -16.62 7.93
CA ILE A 108 -9.88 -15.81 7.87
C ILE A 108 -10.27 -14.40 7.45
N THR A 109 -9.84 -13.41 8.23
CA THR A 109 -10.01 -11.99 7.92
C THR A 109 -8.66 -11.30 7.93
N TRP A 110 -8.51 -10.27 7.11
CA TRP A 110 -7.25 -9.53 6.96
C TRP A 110 -7.39 -8.11 7.45
N ARG A 111 -6.50 -7.72 8.35
CA ARG A 111 -6.29 -6.32 8.71
C ARG A 111 -5.21 -5.73 7.83
N CYS A 112 -5.48 -4.58 7.23
CA CYS A 112 -4.49 -3.82 6.47
C CYS A 112 -4.06 -2.60 7.28
N LEU A 113 -2.75 -2.39 7.39
CA LEU A 113 -2.13 -1.20 7.93
C LEU A 113 -1.14 -0.67 6.89
N GLY A 114 -1.15 0.63 6.66
CA GLY A 114 -0.37 1.25 5.62
C GLY A 114 0.08 2.65 6.00
N ALA A 115 1.26 3.04 5.52
CA ALA A 115 1.84 4.34 5.75
C ALA A 115 2.55 4.87 4.49
N PRO A 116 2.49 6.19 4.23
CA PRO A 116 1.74 7.21 4.97
C PRO A 116 0.22 7.18 4.66
N ASP A 117 -0.63 7.66 5.58
CA ASP A 117 -2.10 7.57 5.48
C ASP A 117 -2.69 8.15 4.17
N HIS A 118 -2.08 9.21 3.61
CA HIS A 118 -2.54 9.83 2.37
C HIS A 118 -2.23 8.96 1.14
N ASP A 119 -1.17 8.16 1.18
CA ASP A 119 -0.75 7.29 0.08
C ASP A 119 -1.42 5.91 0.10
N VAL A 120 -2.31 5.65 1.06
CA VAL A 120 -2.95 4.34 1.19
C VAL A 120 -4.48 4.44 1.08
N PRO A 121 -5.14 3.40 0.56
CA PRO A 121 -6.60 3.36 0.51
C PRO A 121 -7.19 3.34 1.92
N ALA A 122 -8.44 3.78 2.05
CA ALA A 122 -9.11 3.92 3.34
C ALA A 122 -9.05 2.66 4.22
N ARG A 123 -9.17 1.46 3.61
CA ARG A 123 -9.10 0.17 4.30
C ARG A 123 -7.76 -0.13 4.98
N CYS A 124 -6.69 0.56 4.56
CA CYS A 124 -5.32 0.36 5.05
C CYS A 124 -4.84 1.52 5.91
N ARG A 125 -5.62 2.58 6.07
CA ARG A 125 -5.22 3.69 6.94
C ARG A 125 -5.19 3.19 8.37
N SER A 126 -4.19 3.62 9.12
CA SER A 126 -4.24 3.44 10.56
C SER A 126 -5.53 4.12 11.04
N ALA A 127 -6.38 3.39 11.78
CA ALA A 127 -7.45 4.05 12.51
C ALA A 127 -6.73 5.01 13.46
N ARG A 128 -6.75 6.32 13.14
CA ARG A 128 -6.29 7.33 14.10
C ARG A 128 -7.06 7.08 15.40
N PRO A 129 -6.40 7.03 16.57
CA PRO A 129 -7.12 7.23 17.82
C PRO A 129 -7.88 8.56 17.79
#